data_AF-A0A9D3MGM1-F1
#
_entry.id   AF-A0A9D3MGM1-F1
#
_cell.length_a   1.000
_cell.length_b   1.000
_cell.length_c   1.000
_cell.angle_alpha   90.00
_cell.angle_beta   90.00
_cell.angle_gamma   90.00
#
_symmetry.space_group_name_H-M   'P 1'
#
loop_
_entity.id
_entity.type
_entity.pdbx_description
1 polymer ?
#
loop_
_entity_poly.entity_id
_entity_poly.type
_entity_poly.pdbx_seq_one_letter_code
_entity_poly.pdbx_strand_id
1 'polypeptide(L)'
;MEPSESNSTTELMSRYVSSEPGYGVPAEGWRICLAHEFKEKRKPFQAKDVSLSNVMEHIGLGVRYLKWWYKKTQVEKKAPFIDMFRALPLRQIYGVPLGGFGGGTITRGWRGEFCRWQLNPGMYHYKTVFANQFTVCLRRGGQTVYQQVLSVERPPTLQGWNWGYCGEYAFYHALYPGPGPSITCPARTSRSPAARCRPSSHTTTRTPVSLWQCWCGT
;
A
#
# COMPACT_ATOMS: atom_id res chain seq x y z
N MET A 1 4.70 -27.67 -19.09
CA MET A 1 4.66 -28.26 -17.75
C MET A 1 5.24 -27.22 -16.81
N GLU A 2 4.40 -26.38 -16.21
CA GLU A 2 4.82 -25.38 -15.21
C GLU A 2 3.79 -25.34 -14.06
N PRO A 3 3.90 -26.25 -13.07
CA PRO A 3 3.05 -26.26 -11.88
C PRO A 3 3.81 -25.84 -10.59
N SER A 4 5.06 -25.34 -10.67
CA SER A 4 5.92 -25.16 -9.48
C SER A 4 5.82 -23.80 -8.80
N GLU A 5 5.56 -22.70 -9.51
CA GLU A 5 5.55 -21.35 -8.90
C GLU A 5 4.27 -21.07 -8.09
N SER A 6 3.11 -21.60 -8.52
CA SER A 6 1.85 -21.44 -7.79
C SER A 6 1.86 -22.17 -6.44
N ASN A 7 2.51 -23.33 -6.36
CA ASN A 7 2.59 -24.11 -5.12
C ASN A 7 3.50 -23.44 -4.08
N SER A 8 4.62 -22.84 -4.51
CA SER A 8 5.57 -22.15 -3.63
C SER A 8 4.96 -20.95 -2.91
N THR A 9 4.21 -20.13 -3.65
CA THR A 9 3.55 -18.93 -3.10
C THR A 9 2.41 -19.32 -2.16
N THR A 10 1.63 -20.34 -2.51
CA THR A 10 0.53 -20.86 -1.68
C THR A 10 1.05 -21.45 -0.35
N GLU A 11 2.15 -22.20 -0.40
CA GLU A 11 2.81 -22.76 0.80
C GLU A 11 3.44 -21.68 1.69
N LEU A 12 3.94 -20.59 1.10
CA LEU A 12 4.49 -19.46 1.86
C LEU A 12 3.39 -18.65 2.54
N MET A 13 2.26 -18.44 1.86
CA MET A 13 1.11 -17.75 2.41
C MET A 13 0.50 -18.52 3.60
N SER A 14 0.48 -19.86 3.56
CA SER A 14 -0.10 -20.68 4.63
C SER A 14 0.54 -20.45 6.01
N ARG A 15 1.86 -20.15 6.08
CA ARG A 15 2.56 -19.83 7.33
C ARG A 15 2.14 -18.51 7.97
N TYR A 16 1.60 -17.59 7.17
CA TYR A 16 1.19 -16.26 7.59
C TYR A 16 -0.33 -16.07 7.51
N VAL A 17 -1.08 -17.12 7.21
CA VAL A 17 -2.55 -17.14 7.36
C VAL A 17 -2.82 -17.42 8.83
N SER A 18 -3.32 -16.41 9.55
CA SER A 18 -3.91 -16.66 10.87
C SER A 18 -5.08 -17.64 10.71
N SER A 19 -5.09 -18.70 11.52
CA SER A 19 -6.16 -19.70 11.59
C SER A 19 -7.52 -19.08 11.94
N GLU A 20 -7.53 -17.87 12.51
CA GLU A 20 -8.75 -17.22 12.95
C GLU A 20 -9.29 -16.30 11.84
N PRO A 21 -10.57 -16.44 11.44
CA PRO A 21 -11.22 -15.46 10.59
C PRO A 21 -11.25 -14.12 11.34
N GLY A 22 -10.72 -13.07 10.73
CA GLY A 22 -10.77 -11.73 11.31
C GLY A 22 -12.20 -11.37 11.66
N TYR A 23 -12.48 -11.06 12.93
CA TYR A 23 -13.83 -10.76 13.43
C TYR A 23 -14.52 -9.71 12.55
N GLY A 24 -15.70 -9.94 11.98
CA GLY A 24 -16.40 -8.94 11.16
C GLY A 24 -15.65 -8.45 9.91
N VAL A 25 -14.76 -9.26 9.33
CA VAL A 25 -14.13 -9.03 8.03
C VAL A 25 -14.62 -10.11 7.04
N PRO A 26 -14.98 -9.75 5.79
CA PRO A 26 -15.35 -10.74 4.79
C PRO A 26 -14.22 -11.75 4.53
N ALA A 27 -14.57 -13.02 4.34
CA ALA A 27 -13.61 -14.08 4.03
C ALA A 27 -12.94 -13.92 2.65
N GLU A 28 -13.62 -13.26 1.73
CA GLU A 28 -13.22 -13.07 0.32
C GLU A 28 -12.18 -11.94 0.12
N GLY A 29 -11.77 -11.27 1.21
CA GLY A 29 -10.80 -10.16 1.16
C GLY A 29 -9.36 -10.62 1.09
N TRP A 30 -8.51 -9.83 0.41
CA TRP A 30 -7.07 -10.03 0.47
C TRP A 30 -6.57 -9.80 1.89
N ARG A 31 -5.94 -10.82 2.49
CA ARG A 31 -5.37 -10.79 3.82
C ARG A 31 -3.88 -11.06 3.76
N ILE A 32 -3.09 -10.22 4.42
CA ILE A 32 -1.64 -10.38 4.50
C ILE A 32 -1.14 -10.00 5.89
N CYS A 33 -0.19 -10.78 6.42
CA CYS A 33 0.50 -10.47 7.67
C CYS A 33 1.44 -9.27 7.47
N LEU A 34 1.50 -8.35 8.44
CA LEU A 34 2.36 -7.17 8.36
C LEU A 34 3.86 -7.53 8.36
N ALA A 35 4.25 -8.69 8.90
CA ALA A 35 5.62 -9.20 8.86
C ALA A 35 6.00 -9.91 7.56
N HIS A 36 5.06 -10.08 6.61
CA HIS A 36 5.33 -10.78 5.36
C HIS A 36 6.47 -10.10 4.57
N GLU A 37 7.29 -10.87 3.86
CA GLU A 37 8.26 -10.33 2.91
C GLU A 37 8.12 -11.09 1.58
N PHE A 38 7.93 -10.33 0.51
CA PHE A 38 7.83 -10.90 -0.83
C PHE A 38 9.23 -11.29 -1.32
N LYS A 39 9.42 -12.58 -1.65
CA LYS A 39 10.67 -13.08 -2.22
C LYS A 39 10.91 -12.59 -3.65
N GLU A 40 9.84 -12.41 -4.42
CA GLU A 40 9.88 -11.96 -5.81
C GLU A 40 10.20 -10.48 -5.92
N LYS A 41 11.43 -10.13 -6.27
CA LYS A 41 11.79 -8.73 -6.58
C LYS A 41 11.45 -8.43 -8.03
N ARG A 42 10.34 -7.72 -8.27
CA ARG A 42 9.94 -7.30 -9.62
C ARG A 42 10.75 -6.10 -10.08
N LYS A 43 11.36 -6.21 -11.26
CA LYS A 43 12.05 -5.10 -11.92
C LYS A 43 11.17 -4.59 -13.06
N PRO A 44 11.14 -3.28 -13.32
CA PRO A 44 10.47 -2.76 -14.50
C PRO A 44 11.15 -3.31 -15.74
N PHE A 45 10.35 -3.57 -16.77
CA PHE A 45 10.83 -4.02 -18.07
C PHE A 45 11.81 -2.98 -18.63
N GLN A 46 13.06 -3.38 -18.90
CA GLN A 46 14.10 -2.48 -19.37
C GLN A 46 14.28 -2.60 -20.88
N ALA A 47 14.77 -1.54 -21.52
CA ALA A 47 15.01 -1.54 -22.97
C ALA A 47 16.00 -2.63 -23.41
N LYS A 48 16.87 -3.09 -22.50
CA LYS A 48 17.83 -4.19 -22.74
C LYS A 48 17.18 -5.57 -22.84
N ASP A 49 15.95 -5.72 -22.36
CA ASP A 49 15.21 -6.99 -22.35
C ASP A 49 14.45 -7.19 -23.68
N VAL A 50 14.57 -6.24 -24.62
CA VAL A 50 13.87 -6.24 -25.91
C VAL A 50 14.78 -6.76 -27.01
N SER A 51 14.29 -7.72 -27.79
CA SER A 51 14.96 -8.19 -29.00
C SER A 51 15.13 -7.06 -30.02
N LEU A 52 16.32 -6.94 -30.62
CA LEU A 52 16.66 -5.90 -31.60
C LEU A 52 15.72 -5.90 -32.82
N SER A 53 15.17 -7.06 -33.19
CA SER A 53 14.18 -7.16 -34.27
C SER A 53 12.90 -6.37 -33.95
N ASN A 54 12.41 -6.46 -32.72
CA ASN A 54 11.22 -5.72 -32.29
C ASN A 54 11.48 -4.22 -32.19
N VAL A 55 12.71 -3.83 -31.81
CA VAL A 55 13.12 -2.42 -31.75
C VAL A 55 13.06 -1.78 -33.15
N MET A 56 13.55 -2.50 -34.17
CA MET A 56 13.55 -2.02 -35.55
C MET A 56 12.14 -1.88 -36.12
N GLU A 57 11.26 -2.84 -35.84
CA GLU A 57 9.84 -2.80 -36.25
C GLU A 57 9.09 -1.60 -35.65
N HIS A 58 9.44 -1.21 -34.42
CA HIS A 58 8.74 -0.16 -33.67
C HIS A 58 9.46 1.21 -33.70
N ILE A 59 10.48 1.37 -34.55
CA ILE A 59 11.32 2.58 -34.57
C ILE A 59 10.52 3.85 -34.90
N GLY A 60 9.53 3.76 -35.80
CA GLY A 60 8.66 4.89 -36.15
C GLY A 60 7.82 5.39 -34.97
N LEU A 61 7.35 4.47 -34.12
CA LEU A 61 6.64 4.80 -32.88
C LEU A 61 7.59 5.44 -31.87
N GLY A 62 8.83 4.92 -31.78
CA GLY A 62 9.89 5.48 -30.93
C GLY A 62 10.23 6.92 -31.28
N VAL A 63 10.42 7.24 -32.56
CA VAL A 63 10.69 8.62 -33.04
C VAL A 63 9.52 9.56 -32.73
N ARG A 64 8.28 9.10 -32.94
CA ARG A 64 7.08 9.89 -32.61
C ARG A 64 7.01 10.19 -31.11
N TYR A 65 7.28 9.18 -30.28
CA TYR A 65 7.33 9.34 -28.82
C TYR A 65 8.45 10.30 -28.41
N LEU A 66 9.67 10.15 -28.95
CA LEU A 66 10.81 11.03 -28.68
C LEU A 66 10.51 12.49 -29.03
N LYS A 67 9.90 12.75 -30.18
CA LYS A 67 9.50 14.11 -30.59
C LYS A 67 8.47 14.71 -29.61
N TRP A 68 7.47 13.93 -29.21
CA TRP A 68 6.48 14.35 -28.22
C TRP A 68 7.12 14.58 -26.84
N TRP A 69 7.97 13.66 -26.40
CA TRP A 69 8.68 13.71 -25.13
C TRP A 69 9.58 14.94 -25.07
N TYR A 70 10.35 15.21 -26.13
CA TYR A 70 11.19 16.41 -26.23
C TYR A 70 10.35 17.68 -26.13
N LYS A 71 9.25 17.77 -26.88
CA LYS A 71 8.34 18.93 -26.81
C LYS A 71 7.75 19.10 -25.39
N LYS A 72 7.29 18.01 -24.75
CA LYS A 72 6.66 18.08 -23.43
C LYS A 72 7.66 18.37 -22.30
N THR A 73 8.82 17.74 -22.32
CA THR A 73 9.80 17.81 -21.24
C THR A 73 10.74 18.99 -21.38
N GLN A 74 11.23 19.30 -22.59
CA GLN A 74 12.19 20.40 -22.79
C GLN A 74 11.51 21.74 -23.09
N VAL A 75 10.48 21.75 -23.95
CA VAL A 75 9.81 23.00 -24.33
C VAL A 75 8.75 23.40 -23.30
N GLU A 76 7.83 22.49 -22.96
CA GLU A 76 6.74 22.79 -22.01
C GLU A 76 7.15 22.64 -20.54
N LYS A 77 8.32 22.06 -20.24
CA LYS A 77 8.81 21.76 -18.87
C LYS A 77 7.80 20.99 -18.00
N LYS A 78 6.95 20.17 -18.64
CA LYS A 78 5.95 19.34 -17.95
C LYS A 78 6.45 17.92 -17.81
N ALA A 79 6.13 17.29 -16.69
CA ALA A 79 6.40 15.88 -16.49
C ALA A 79 5.51 15.04 -17.43
N PRO A 80 6.10 14.13 -18.24
CA PRO A 80 5.31 13.25 -19.09
C PRO A 80 4.55 12.23 -18.22
N PHE A 81 3.30 11.97 -18.58
CA PHE A 81 2.46 11.00 -17.86
C PHE A 81 2.93 9.55 -18.08
N ILE A 82 3.41 9.23 -19.29
CA ILE A 82 4.12 8.00 -19.62
C ILE A 82 5.58 8.36 -19.89
N ASP A 83 6.45 8.01 -18.96
CA ASP A 83 7.90 8.09 -19.13
C ASP A 83 8.47 6.68 -19.35
N MET A 84 8.83 6.36 -20.59
CA MET A 84 9.47 5.08 -20.91
C MET A 84 10.97 5.07 -20.57
N PHE A 85 11.59 6.25 -20.42
CA PHE A 85 13.00 6.34 -20.07
C PHE A 85 13.22 6.19 -18.56
N ARG A 86 12.27 6.69 -17.76
CA ARG A 86 12.29 6.57 -16.29
C ARG A 86 11.18 5.64 -15.82
N ALA A 87 11.29 4.36 -16.17
CA ALA A 87 10.39 3.34 -15.66
C ALA A 87 10.50 3.26 -14.11
N LEU A 88 9.37 3.45 -13.43
CA LEU A 88 9.33 3.44 -11.98
C LEU A 88 9.44 1.99 -11.46
N PRO A 89 10.31 1.72 -10.47
CA PRO A 89 10.38 0.39 -9.88
C PRO A 89 9.10 0.09 -9.10
N LEU A 90 8.46 -1.04 -9.40
CA LEU A 90 7.31 -1.52 -8.66
C LEU A 90 7.76 -2.01 -7.28
N ARG A 91 7.36 -1.30 -6.23
CA ARG A 91 7.58 -1.72 -4.84
C ARG A 91 6.39 -2.54 -4.36
N GLN A 92 6.61 -3.68 -3.72
CA GLN A 92 5.51 -4.52 -3.17
C GLN A 92 5.02 -4.01 -1.80
N ILE A 93 4.83 -2.70 -1.69
CA ILE A 93 4.39 -2.02 -0.47
C ILE A 93 2.97 -1.46 -0.59
N TYR A 94 2.38 -1.49 -1.78
CA TYR A 94 1.09 -0.85 -2.05
C TYR A 94 -0.09 -1.65 -1.49
N GLY A 95 -1.09 -0.93 -1.00
CA GLY A 95 -2.38 -1.48 -0.59
C GLY A 95 -3.52 -0.89 -1.40
N VAL A 96 -4.73 -0.92 -0.84
CA VAL A 96 -5.94 -0.37 -1.47
C VAL A 96 -5.87 1.17 -1.49
N PRO A 97 -6.16 1.82 -2.63
CA PRO A 97 -6.22 3.27 -2.71
C PRO A 97 -7.41 3.81 -1.91
N LEU A 98 -7.20 4.95 -1.28
CA LEU A 98 -8.21 5.70 -0.53
C LEU A 98 -8.51 6.97 -1.31
N GLY A 99 -9.77 7.16 -1.70
CA GLY A 99 -10.21 8.35 -2.41
C GLY A 99 -11.37 8.07 -3.35
N GLY A 100 -12.20 9.09 -3.57
CA GLY A 100 -13.30 9.05 -4.52
C GLY A 100 -12.85 9.23 -5.97
N PHE A 101 -13.75 8.93 -6.90
CA PHE A 101 -13.52 9.19 -8.32
C PHE A 101 -13.38 10.70 -8.57
N GLY A 102 -12.34 11.08 -9.33
CA GLY A 102 -12.09 12.47 -9.71
C GLY A 102 -11.52 13.37 -8.60
N GLY A 103 -11.55 12.95 -7.34
CA GLY A 103 -11.02 13.72 -6.20
C GLY A 103 -9.54 13.48 -5.87
N GLY A 104 -8.89 12.58 -6.62
CA GLY A 104 -7.54 12.11 -6.32
C GLY A 104 -7.54 10.99 -5.27
N THR A 105 -6.46 10.20 -5.25
CA THR A 105 -6.33 9.06 -4.34
C THR A 105 -5.01 9.08 -3.58
N ILE A 106 -5.04 8.57 -2.35
CA ILE A 106 -3.86 8.33 -1.53
C ILE A 106 -3.86 6.85 -1.19
N THR A 107 -2.79 6.15 -1.53
CA THR A 107 -2.67 4.72 -1.24
C THR A 107 -1.91 4.52 0.06
N ARG A 108 -2.56 3.83 1.01
CA ARG A 108 -1.92 3.31 2.20
C ARG A 108 -1.41 1.91 1.92
N GLY A 109 -0.13 1.69 2.16
CA GLY A 109 0.52 0.39 2.09
C GLY A 109 0.02 -0.55 3.16
N TRP A 110 0.12 -1.85 2.90
CA TRP A 110 -0.33 -2.89 3.82
C TRP A 110 0.50 -2.93 5.12
N ARG A 111 1.73 -2.41 5.10
CA ARG A 111 2.58 -2.19 6.29
C ARG A 111 2.23 -0.97 7.13
N GLY A 112 1.26 -0.15 6.69
CA GLY A 112 0.75 1.02 7.41
C GLY A 112 1.18 2.37 6.84
N GLU A 113 2.22 2.41 6.00
CA GLU A 113 2.79 3.61 5.40
C GLU A 113 1.92 4.24 4.29
N PHE A 114 1.99 5.55 4.09
CA PHE A 114 1.37 6.22 2.94
C PHE A 114 2.41 6.41 1.83
N CYS A 115 2.29 5.65 0.74
CA CYS A 115 3.39 5.45 -0.21
C CYS A 115 3.09 5.93 -1.65
N ARG A 116 1.83 6.08 -2.05
CA ARG A 116 1.46 6.55 -3.40
C ARG A 116 0.39 7.64 -3.34
N TRP A 117 0.67 8.75 -4.01
CA TRP A 117 -0.17 9.96 -4.00
C TRP A 117 -0.57 10.29 -5.44
N GLN A 118 -1.87 10.29 -5.70
CA GLN A 118 -2.48 10.66 -6.97
C GLN A 118 -3.40 11.86 -6.72
N LEU A 119 -2.83 12.96 -6.23
CA LEU A 119 -3.55 14.21 -5.99
C LEU A 119 -3.70 15.03 -7.27
N ASN A 120 -2.69 14.96 -8.14
CA ASN A 120 -2.72 15.56 -9.46
C ASN A 120 -3.26 14.54 -10.47
N PRO A 121 -4.37 14.82 -11.17
CA PRO A 121 -4.92 13.90 -12.16
C PRO A 121 -3.86 13.51 -13.21
N GLY A 122 -3.73 12.21 -13.46
CA GLY A 122 -2.76 11.66 -14.43
C GLY A 122 -1.30 11.62 -13.95
N MET A 123 -0.98 12.14 -12.77
CA MET A 123 0.37 12.13 -12.20
C MET A 123 0.40 11.37 -10.87
N TYR A 124 1.40 10.51 -10.73
CA TYR A 124 1.60 9.71 -9.52
C TYR A 124 2.91 10.11 -8.84
N HIS A 125 2.83 10.44 -7.55
CA HIS A 125 3.99 10.63 -6.72
C HIS A 125 4.18 9.42 -5.81
N TYR A 126 5.28 8.70 -6.00
CA TYR A 126 5.66 7.53 -5.21
C TYR A 126 6.65 7.98 -4.14
N LYS A 127 6.13 8.35 -2.97
CA LYS A 127 6.93 8.80 -1.83
C LYS A 127 6.27 8.32 -0.55
N THR A 128 7.02 7.60 0.26
CA THR A 128 6.61 7.29 1.63
C THR A 128 6.78 8.54 2.50
N VAL A 129 5.68 8.97 3.13
CA VAL A 129 5.69 10.09 4.09
C VAL A 129 5.51 9.53 5.50
N PHE A 130 6.62 9.40 6.23
CA PHE A 130 6.62 8.78 7.57
C PHE A 130 5.89 9.55 8.64
N ALA A 131 5.66 10.86 8.47
CA ALA A 131 4.88 11.66 9.42
C ALA A 131 3.39 11.28 9.43
N ASN A 132 2.89 10.71 8.32
CA ASN A 132 1.49 10.31 8.20
C ASN A 132 1.38 8.88 8.72
N GLN A 133 1.00 8.72 9.98
CA GLN A 133 0.83 7.42 10.60
C GLN A 133 -0.32 7.43 11.62
N PHE A 134 -0.86 6.24 11.88
CA PHE A 134 -1.80 6.05 12.96
C PHE A 134 -1.06 5.57 14.21
N THR A 135 -1.44 6.10 15.36
CA THR A 135 -0.94 5.69 16.66
C THR A 135 -2.07 5.12 17.50
N VAL A 136 -1.78 4.04 18.21
CA VAL A 136 -2.70 3.48 19.22
C VAL A 136 -2.22 3.96 20.57
N CYS A 137 -3.13 4.56 21.34
CA CYS A 137 -2.89 5.02 22.70
C CYS A 137 -3.87 4.31 23.64
N LEU A 138 -3.32 3.49 24.54
CA LEU A 138 -4.09 2.84 25.60
C LEU A 138 -3.97 3.67 26.87
N ARG A 139 -5.11 4.14 27.36
CA ARG A 139 -5.21 4.90 28.60
C ARG A 139 -5.98 4.11 29.64
N ARG A 140 -5.50 4.10 30.88
CA ARG A 140 -6.16 3.48 32.04
C ARG A 140 -6.17 4.47 33.19
N GLY A 141 -7.34 4.78 33.74
CA GLY A 141 -7.46 5.72 34.86
C GLY A 141 -6.88 7.11 34.56
N GLY A 142 -7.03 7.61 33.32
CA GLY A 142 -6.51 8.92 32.94
C GLY A 142 -5.02 8.97 32.58
N GLN A 143 -4.25 7.90 32.78
CA GLN A 143 -2.83 7.82 32.42
C GLN A 143 -2.61 7.00 31.14
N THR A 144 -1.66 7.43 30.30
CA THR A 144 -1.26 6.69 29.09
C THR A 144 -0.36 5.52 29.50
N VAL A 145 -0.85 4.30 29.34
CA VAL A 145 -0.14 3.07 29.69
C VAL A 145 0.72 2.57 28.53
N TYR A 146 0.26 2.79 27.29
CA TYR A 146 0.95 2.32 26.10
C TYR A 146 0.63 3.24 24.92
N GLN A 147 1.65 3.60 24.15
CA GLN A 147 1.50 4.34 22.91
C GLN A 147 2.44 3.74 21.86
N GLN A 148 1.91 3.42 20.69
CA GLN A 148 2.66 2.78 19.61
C GLN A 148 2.19 3.26 18.25
N VAL A 149 3.14 3.48 17.34
CA VAL A 149 2.85 3.77 15.93
C VAL A 149 2.57 2.47 15.19
N LEU A 150 1.48 2.41 14.43
CA LEU A 150 1.09 1.26 13.61
C LEU A 150 1.89 1.19 12.30
N SER A 151 3.21 1.10 12.43
CA SER A 151 4.16 0.92 11.33
C SER A 151 5.21 -0.09 11.73
N VAL A 152 5.47 -1.06 10.84
CA VAL A 152 6.53 -2.05 11.02
C VAL A 152 7.91 -1.42 10.80
N GLU A 153 8.00 -0.52 9.81
CA GLU A 153 9.26 0.13 9.46
C GLU A 153 9.60 1.25 10.44
N ARG A 154 10.89 1.35 10.79
CA ARG A 154 11.45 2.43 11.60
C ARG A 154 12.18 3.43 10.71
N PRO A 155 11.62 4.63 10.52
CA PRO A 155 12.28 5.66 9.73
C PRO A 155 13.50 6.26 10.45
N PRO A 156 14.43 6.89 9.71
CA PRO A 156 15.55 7.63 10.29
C PRO A 156 15.10 8.95 10.95
N THR A 157 13.93 9.48 10.57
CA THR A 157 13.33 10.69 11.15
C THR A 157 12.28 10.34 12.21
N LEU A 158 11.86 11.31 13.05
CA LEU A 158 10.85 11.12 14.10
C LEU A 158 11.22 10.06 15.16
N GLN A 159 12.49 9.98 15.57
CA GLN A 159 12.97 8.97 16.55
C GLN A 159 12.28 9.02 17.93
N GLY A 160 11.65 10.14 18.28
CA GLY A 160 10.89 10.27 19.53
C GLY A 160 9.55 9.52 19.54
N TRP A 161 9.11 9.00 18.39
CA TRP A 161 7.90 8.17 18.32
C TRP A 161 8.25 6.71 18.56
N ASN A 162 7.32 5.97 19.17
CA ASN A 162 7.50 4.54 19.41
C ASN A 162 7.21 3.74 18.12
N TRP A 163 8.25 3.53 17.32
CA TRP A 163 8.24 2.77 16.06
C TRP A 163 8.49 1.26 16.28
N GLY A 164 8.43 0.48 15.21
CA GLY A 164 8.79 -0.94 15.25
C GLY A 164 7.66 -1.82 15.77
N TYR A 165 6.44 -1.60 15.26
CA TYR A 165 5.31 -2.44 15.63
C TYR A 165 5.54 -3.89 15.15
N CYS A 166 5.28 -4.86 16.03
CA CYS A 166 5.45 -6.27 15.68
C CYS A 166 4.41 -6.69 14.65
N GLY A 167 4.86 -6.90 13.41
CA GLY A 167 4.01 -7.25 12.28
C GLY A 167 3.49 -8.68 12.30
N GLU A 168 4.06 -9.58 13.11
CA GLU A 168 3.70 -11.00 13.15
C GLU A 168 2.27 -11.22 13.64
N TYR A 169 1.82 -10.38 14.56
CA TYR A 169 0.50 -10.48 15.16
C TYR A 169 -0.56 -9.68 14.41
N ALA A 170 -0.19 -8.81 13.47
CA ALA A 170 -1.13 -7.91 12.82
C ALA A 170 -1.40 -8.29 11.37
N PHE A 171 -2.66 -8.15 10.97
CA PHE A 171 -3.11 -8.50 9.62
C PHE A 171 -3.72 -7.29 8.92
N TYR A 172 -3.29 -7.09 7.69
CA TYR A 172 -3.91 -6.17 6.76
C TYR A 172 -4.99 -6.91 5.97
N HIS A 173 -6.18 -6.33 5.92
CA HIS A 173 -7.30 -6.84 5.15
C HIS A 173 -7.75 -5.78 4.16
N ALA A 174 -8.01 -6.20 2.92
CA ALA A 174 -8.39 -5.33 1.83
C ALA A 174 -9.42 -6.00 0.93
N LEU A 175 -10.54 -5.32 0.71
CA LEU A 175 -11.55 -5.73 -0.26
C LEU A 175 -12.03 -4.48 -0.99
N TYR A 176 -11.74 -4.37 -2.28
CA TYR A 176 -12.19 -3.28 -3.15
C TYR A 176 -13.24 -3.83 -4.13
N PRO A 177 -14.38 -3.16 -4.39
CA PRO A 177 -14.85 -1.85 -3.91
C PRO A 177 -15.57 -1.88 -2.55
N GLY A 178 -15.30 -2.93 -1.76
CA GLY A 178 -15.87 -3.11 -0.42
C GLY A 178 -15.35 -2.08 0.60
N PRO A 179 -15.60 -2.34 1.90
CA PRO A 179 -15.10 -1.44 2.91
C PRO A 179 -13.59 -1.42 2.89
N GLY A 180 -13.02 -0.22 2.75
CA GLY A 180 -11.60 0.00 2.55
C GLY A 180 -10.70 -0.68 3.60
N PRO A 181 -9.37 -0.56 3.42
CA PRO A 181 -8.43 -1.43 4.10
C PRO A 181 -8.50 -1.33 5.62
N SER A 182 -8.54 -2.47 6.30
CA SER A 182 -8.57 -2.55 7.76
C SER A 182 -7.35 -3.29 8.27
N ILE A 183 -6.78 -2.79 9.36
CA ILE A 183 -5.76 -3.50 10.12
C ILE A 183 -6.41 -4.07 11.37
N THR A 184 -6.20 -5.36 11.61
CA THR A 184 -6.66 -6.05 12.81
C THR A 184 -5.44 -6.39 13.67
N CYS A 185 -5.45 -5.86 14.89
CA CYS A 185 -4.45 -6.16 15.92
C CYS A 185 -5.11 -7.06 16.98
N PRO A 186 -4.57 -8.26 17.26
CA PRO A 186 -5.06 -9.11 18.31
C PRO A 186 -4.79 -8.46 19.66
N ALA A 187 -5.71 -8.70 20.57
CA ALA A 187 -5.56 -8.32 21.95
C ALA A 187 -4.48 -9.16 22.63
N ARG A 188 -3.64 -8.54 23.47
CA ARG A 188 -2.59 -9.25 24.24
C ARG A 188 -3.17 -10.24 25.27
N THR A 189 -4.47 -10.17 25.54
CA THR A 189 -5.22 -10.99 26.50
C THR A 189 -6.66 -11.16 26.04
N SER A 190 -7.32 -12.27 26.41
CA SER A 190 -8.73 -12.58 26.11
C SER A 190 -9.76 -11.55 26.61
N ARG A 191 -9.33 -10.56 27.40
CA ARG A 191 -10.13 -9.45 27.94
C ARG A 191 -9.73 -8.08 27.41
N SER A 192 -8.79 -8.01 26.46
CA SER A 192 -8.38 -6.74 25.87
C SER A 192 -9.11 -6.51 24.54
N PRO A 193 -9.49 -5.27 24.23
CA PRO A 193 -10.07 -4.94 22.95
C PRO A 193 -9.13 -5.26 21.79
N ALA A 194 -9.61 -5.97 20.76
CA ALA A 194 -8.93 -5.95 19.47
C ALA A 194 -9.05 -4.55 18.87
N ALA A 195 -7.92 -3.88 18.63
CA ALA A 195 -7.91 -2.58 17.99
C ALA A 195 -8.04 -2.76 16.48
N ARG A 196 -9.02 -2.09 15.88
CA ARG A 196 -9.20 -2.04 14.43
C ARG A 196 -9.26 -0.61 13.98
N CYS A 197 -8.54 -0.27 12.91
CA CYS A 197 -8.71 0.99 12.21
C CYS A 197 -9.14 0.74 10.76
N ARG A 198 -10.29 1.30 10.37
CA ARG A 198 -10.92 1.08 9.06
C ARG A 198 -11.53 2.38 8.53
N PRO A 199 -11.58 2.59 7.20
CA PRO A 199 -12.35 3.68 6.61
C PRO A 199 -13.86 3.53 6.87
N SER A 200 -14.54 4.62 7.23
CA SER A 200 -15.99 4.70 7.38
C SER A 200 -16.69 4.47 6.04
N SER A 201 -17.86 3.84 6.10
CA SER A 201 -18.70 3.52 4.95
C SER A 201 -19.48 4.72 4.38
N HIS A 202 -19.45 5.90 5.01
CA HIS A 202 -20.24 7.06 4.59
C HIS A 202 -19.57 7.96 3.54
N THR A 203 -18.50 7.50 2.87
CA THR A 203 -17.86 8.29 1.82
C THR A 203 -18.62 8.14 0.50
N THR A 204 -19.36 9.18 0.11
CA THR A 204 -19.92 9.34 -1.25
C THR A 204 -18.82 9.17 -2.30
N THR A 205 -19.11 8.48 -3.41
CA THR A 205 -18.15 8.12 -4.48
C THR A 205 -17.35 9.27 -5.09
N ARG A 206 -17.74 10.53 -4.84
CA ARG A 206 -17.09 11.74 -5.35
C ARG A 206 -16.30 12.53 -4.30
N THR A 207 -16.41 12.20 -3.01
CA THR A 207 -15.73 12.99 -1.98
C THR A 207 -14.29 12.52 -1.78
N PRO A 208 -13.30 13.43 -1.76
CA PRO A 208 -11.90 13.10 -1.47
C PRO A 208 -11.67 12.93 0.04
N VAL A 209 -12.59 12.24 0.74
CA VAL A 209 -12.56 12.11 2.20
C VAL A 209 -12.52 10.63 2.58
N SER A 210 -11.48 10.23 3.31
CA SER A 210 -11.46 8.94 3.99
C SER A 210 -11.58 9.19 5.49
N LEU A 211 -12.74 8.91 6.07
CA LEU A 211 -12.93 8.96 7.52
C LEU A 211 -12.40 7.65 8.10
N TRP A 212 -11.59 7.67 9.15
CA TRP A 212 -11.10 6.45 9.80
C TRP A 212 -11.80 6.26 11.14
N GLN A 213 -12.42 5.11 11.34
CA GLN A 213 -12.98 4.70 12.61
C GLN A 213 -12.03 3.69 13.25
N CYS A 214 -11.59 3.99 14.48
CA CYS A 214 -10.88 3.02 15.29
C CYS A 214 -11.80 2.52 16.41
N TRP A 215 -11.96 1.20 16.50
CA TRP A 215 -12.77 0.54 17.53
C TRP A 215 -11.85 -0.24 18.46
N CYS A 216 -12.04 -0.05 19.76
CA CYS A 216 -11.60 -0.98 20.78
C CYS A 216 -12.86 -1.70 21.27
N GLY A 217 -13.04 -2.98 20.91
CA GLY A 217 -14.11 -3.80 21.45
C GLY A 217 -14.04 -3.90 22.98
N THR A 218 -15.04 -3.37 23.67
CA THR A 218 -15.24 -3.54 25.12
C THR A 218 -15.48 -5.00 25.49
#